data_AF-R7UFW9-F1
#
_entry.id   AF-R7UFW9-F1
#
_cell.length_a   1.000
_cell.length_b   1.000
_cell.length_c   1.000
_cell.angle_alpha   90.00
_cell.angle_beta   90.00
_cell.angle_gamma   90.00
#
_symmetry.space_group_name_H-M   'P 1'
#
loop_
_entity.id
_entity.type
_entity.pdbx_description
1 polymer ?
#
loop_
_entity_poly.entity_id
_entity_poly.type
_entity_poly.pdbx_seq_one_letter_code
_entity_poly.pdbx_strand_id
1 'polypeptide(L)'
;MGTLMEEKNSLIGDVFSQFDVKRCGELNADQLQLIHMDMRIGSISISQIEEAIKYVCVNDKCEKSELFDLLQEMDRRYFIIQDLRWLVRAMHGQFFSRLRWRKFLNSRDVPGNPVTFAEIEVMLCNIPSKADYLSDLAEEQREKEEYDRLNQEALKREKEEKERLREQREREQKEQEEEERRKQRDDERRRREEENERAQKQREKDEAEHKRKELDEEEERGRKEAEERERLAKEKADRDKRHLVKPALKQ
;
A
#
# COMPACT_ATOMS: atom_id res chain seq x y z
N MET A 1 -32.88 -16.68 36.46
CA MET A 1 -32.16 -17.59 35.54
C MET A 1 -32.01 -17.03 34.12
N GLY A 2 -32.91 -16.17 33.61
CA GLY A 2 -32.79 -15.60 32.25
C GLY A 2 -31.57 -14.69 32.01
N THR A 3 -31.21 -13.85 32.99
CA THR A 3 -30.13 -12.84 32.85
C THR A 3 -28.74 -13.44 32.61
N LEU A 4 -28.39 -14.52 33.31
CA LEU A 4 -27.06 -15.13 33.22
C LEU A 4 -26.84 -15.85 31.87
N MET A 5 -27.91 -16.40 31.29
CA MET A 5 -27.84 -17.07 30.00
C MET A 5 -27.74 -16.06 28.85
N GLU A 6 -28.41 -14.91 28.99
CA GLU A 6 -28.30 -13.78 28.07
C GLU A 6 -26.89 -13.17 28.10
N GLU A 7 -26.32 -12.95 29.29
CA GLU A 7 -24.94 -12.47 29.45
C GLU A 7 -23.92 -13.43 28.81
N LYS A 8 -24.06 -14.74 29.07
CA LYS A 8 -23.23 -15.78 28.43
C LYS A 8 -23.33 -15.71 26.91
N ASN A 9 -24.55 -15.67 26.38
CA ASN A 9 -24.76 -15.66 24.92
C ASN A 9 -24.23 -14.37 24.27
N SER A 10 -24.31 -13.23 24.98
CA SER A 10 -23.70 -11.98 24.55
C SER A 10 -22.18 -12.11 24.46
N LEU A 11 -21.55 -12.58 25.54
CA LEU A 11 -20.09 -12.76 25.60
C LEU A 11 -19.57 -13.69 24.50
N ILE A 12 -20.24 -14.84 24.31
CA ILE A 12 -19.89 -15.79 23.25
C ILE A 12 -20.06 -15.15 21.87
N GLY A 13 -21.08 -14.31 21.69
CA GLY A 13 -21.26 -13.53 20.48
C GLY A 13 -20.16 -12.51 20.22
N ASP A 14 -19.69 -11.82 21.24
CA ASP A 14 -18.62 -10.84 21.13
C ASP A 14 -17.29 -11.53 20.77
N VAL A 15 -16.97 -12.64 21.43
CA VAL A 15 -15.79 -13.46 21.09
C VAL A 15 -15.90 -13.96 19.66
N PHE A 16 -17.02 -14.58 19.27
CA PHE A 16 -17.21 -15.07 17.90
C PHE A 16 -16.96 -13.98 16.84
N SER A 17 -17.53 -12.80 17.07
CA SER A 17 -17.47 -11.67 16.12
C SER A 17 -16.07 -11.08 15.97
N GLN A 18 -15.22 -11.19 17.00
CA GLN A 18 -13.82 -10.73 16.93
C GLN A 18 -12.99 -11.59 15.99
N PHE A 19 -13.27 -12.89 15.92
CA PHE A 19 -12.48 -13.85 15.13
C PHE A 19 -13.11 -14.19 13.78
N ASP A 20 -14.39 -13.92 13.56
CA ASP A 20 -15.05 -13.99 12.25
C ASP A 20 -14.69 -12.76 11.37
N VAL A 21 -13.42 -12.64 11.01
CA VAL A 21 -12.85 -11.51 10.25
C VAL A 21 -13.58 -11.30 8.91
N LYS A 22 -14.01 -12.40 8.28
CA LYS A 22 -14.71 -12.35 6.97
C LYS A 22 -16.21 -12.15 7.10
N ARG A 23 -16.76 -12.14 8.32
CA ARG A 23 -18.19 -12.07 8.62
C ARG A 23 -19.01 -13.13 7.86
N CYS A 24 -18.44 -14.33 7.75
CA CYS A 24 -19.10 -15.44 7.06
C CYS A 24 -20.04 -16.22 7.97
N GLY A 25 -20.08 -15.92 9.28
CA GLY A 25 -20.93 -16.59 10.25
C GLY A 25 -20.41 -17.95 10.72
N GLU A 26 -19.16 -18.29 10.35
CA GLU A 26 -18.53 -19.58 10.64
C GLU A 26 -17.04 -19.37 10.98
N LEU A 27 -16.52 -20.15 11.92
CA LEU A 27 -15.10 -20.18 12.28
C LEU A 27 -14.44 -21.48 11.82
N ASN A 28 -13.26 -21.36 11.21
CA ASN A 28 -12.43 -22.51 10.83
C ASN A 28 -11.45 -22.90 11.96
N ALA A 29 -10.74 -24.02 11.77
CA ALA A 29 -9.80 -24.55 12.75
C ALA A 29 -8.67 -23.56 13.12
N ASP A 30 -8.15 -22.80 12.16
CA ASP A 30 -7.11 -21.79 12.42
C ASP A 30 -7.61 -20.66 13.34
N GLN A 31 -8.80 -20.13 13.04
CA GLN A 31 -9.44 -19.08 13.86
C GLN A 31 -9.74 -19.58 15.27
N LEU A 32 -10.23 -20.82 15.39
CA LEU A 32 -10.48 -21.47 16.68
C LEU A 32 -9.18 -21.73 17.46
N GLN A 33 -8.09 -22.03 16.76
CA GLN A 33 -6.78 -22.18 17.39
C GLN A 33 -6.31 -20.86 18.03
N LEU A 34 -6.51 -19.74 17.34
CA LEU A 34 -6.19 -18.41 17.88
C LEU A 34 -7.02 -18.10 19.13
N ILE A 35 -8.34 -18.33 19.09
CA ILE A 35 -9.21 -18.15 20.26
C ILE A 35 -8.68 -18.97 21.45
N HIS A 36 -8.33 -20.23 21.21
CA HIS A 36 -7.84 -21.09 22.27
C HIS A 36 -6.43 -20.71 22.76
N MET A 37 -5.55 -20.20 21.89
CA MET A 37 -4.26 -19.63 22.27
C MET A 37 -4.40 -18.41 23.17
N ASP A 38 -5.39 -17.57 22.93
CA ASP A 38 -5.64 -16.38 23.74
C ASP A 38 -6.20 -16.75 25.13
N MET A 39 -6.92 -17.87 25.24
CA MET A 39 -7.49 -18.35 26.50
C MET A 39 -6.58 -19.29 27.31
N ARG A 40 -5.62 -19.98 26.66
CA ARG A 40 -4.82 -21.06 27.26
C ARG A 40 -3.35 -20.96 26.88
N ILE A 41 -2.47 -21.33 27.82
CA ILE A 41 -1.03 -21.38 27.57
C ILE A 41 -0.70 -22.63 26.74
N GLY A 42 -0.31 -22.40 25.48
CA GLY A 42 -0.02 -23.46 24.52
C GLY A 42 -1.30 -24.12 24.04
N SER A 43 -1.76 -23.77 22.84
CA SER A 43 -3.00 -24.33 22.28
C SER A 43 -2.96 -25.85 22.10
N ILE A 44 -4.11 -26.44 21.79
CA ILE A 44 -4.16 -27.76 21.17
C ILE A 44 -3.79 -27.66 19.68
N SER A 45 -3.36 -28.77 19.07
CA SER A 45 -2.98 -28.78 17.66
C SER A 45 -4.19 -28.59 16.74
N ILE A 46 -3.98 -28.11 15.50
CA ILE A 46 -5.04 -27.97 14.50
C ILE A 46 -5.80 -29.28 14.32
N SER A 47 -5.10 -30.41 14.23
CA SER A 47 -5.76 -31.72 14.12
C SER A 47 -6.67 -32.04 15.31
N GLN A 48 -6.33 -31.62 16.54
CA GLN A 48 -7.25 -31.77 17.68
C GLN A 48 -8.50 -30.92 17.54
N ILE A 49 -8.35 -29.72 16.98
CA ILE A 49 -9.45 -28.78 16.77
C ILE A 49 -10.37 -29.31 15.68
N GLU A 50 -9.82 -29.78 14.56
CA GLU A 50 -10.58 -30.43 13.50
C GLU A 50 -11.38 -31.63 14.03
N GLU A 51 -10.77 -32.48 14.85
CA GLU A 51 -11.47 -33.60 15.49
C GLU A 51 -12.45 -33.15 16.59
N ALA A 52 -12.29 -31.96 17.17
CA ALA A 52 -13.28 -31.38 18.09
C ALA A 52 -14.47 -30.81 17.31
N ILE A 53 -14.24 -30.14 16.18
CA ILE A 53 -15.28 -29.65 15.26
C ILE A 53 -16.12 -30.83 14.79
N LYS A 54 -15.51 -31.90 14.27
CA LYS A 54 -16.24 -33.10 13.82
C LYS A 54 -17.08 -33.75 14.92
N TYR A 55 -16.69 -33.57 16.19
CA TYR A 55 -17.39 -34.16 17.32
C TYR A 55 -18.58 -33.31 17.79
N VAL A 56 -18.45 -31.97 17.75
CA VAL A 56 -19.45 -31.04 18.30
C VAL A 56 -20.31 -30.40 17.22
N CYS A 57 -19.70 -29.94 16.13
CA CYS A 57 -20.33 -29.15 15.10
C CYS A 57 -21.05 -30.03 14.07
N VAL A 58 -22.09 -29.48 13.46
CA VAL A 58 -22.84 -30.15 12.39
C VAL A 58 -22.02 -30.18 11.08
N ASN A 59 -21.21 -29.15 10.84
CA ASN A 59 -20.41 -28.98 9.64
C ASN A 59 -18.90 -29.00 9.96
N ASP A 60 -18.05 -28.99 8.93
CA ASP A 60 -16.58 -28.88 9.08
C ASP A 60 -16.10 -27.50 9.58
N LYS A 61 -17.01 -26.67 10.08
CA LYS A 61 -16.76 -25.35 10.66
C LYS A 61 -17.72 -25.11 11.82
N CYS A 62 -17.34 -24.20 12.70
CA CYS A 62 -18.10 -23.87 13.89
C CYS A 62 -19.02 -22.67 13.66
N GLU A 63 -20.31 -22.85 13.93
CA GLU A 63 -21.28 -21.75 13.99
C GLU A 63 -21.30 -21.10 15.38
N LYS A 64 -21.86 -19.88 15.47
CA LYS A 64 -21.94 -19.12 16.73
C LYS A 64 -22.67 -19.88 17.84
N SER A 65 -23.71 -20.63 17.51
CA SER A 65 -24.48 -21.42 18.48
C SER A 65 -23.69 -22.59 19.07
N GLU A 66 -22.70 -23.10 18.34
CA GLU A 66 -21.92 -24.28 18.70
C GLU A 66 -20.63 -23.90 19.46
N LEU A 67 -20.19 -22.64 19.33
CA LEU A 67 -18.89 -22.18 19.84
C LEU A 67 -18.66 -22.53 21.31
N PHE A 68 -19.66 -22.36 22.17
CA PHE A 68 -19.48 -22.66 23.59
C PHE A 68 -19.19 -24.13 23.85
N ASP A 69 -19.95 -25.04 23.22
CA ASP A 69 -19.78 -26.48 23.39
C ASP A 69 -18.47 -26.95 22.76
N LEU A 70 -18.08 -26.36 21.63
CA LEU A 70 -16.80 -26.63 20.99
C LEU A 70 -15.63 -26.22 21.89
N LEU A 71 -15.68 -25.02 22.47
CA LEU A 71 -14.65 -24.56 23.41
C LEU A 71 -14.52 -25.47 24.63
N GLN A 72 -15.64 -26.02 25.15
CA GLN A 72 -15.59 -27.01 26.22
C GLN A 72 -14.91 -28.31 25.79
N GLU A 73 -15.21 -28.82 24.59
CA GLU A 73 -14.55 -30.04 24.08
C GLU A 73 -13.06 -29.79 23.84
N MET A 74 -12.69 -28.61 23.34
CA MET A 74 -11.29 -28.21 23.18
C MET A 74 -10.57 -28.14 24.53
N ASP A 75 -11.18 -27.52 25.55
CA ASP A 75 -10.65 -27.48 26.92
C ASP A 75 -10.51 -28.89 27.50
N ARG A 76 -11.51 -29.76 27.32
CA ARG A 76 -11.46 -31.15 27.79
C ARG A 76 -10.26 -31.88 27.19
N ARG A 77 -10.03 -31.76 25.89
CA ARG A 77 -8.87 -32.34 25.19
C ARG A 77 -7.56 -31.75 25.69
N TYR A 78 -7.52 -30.43 25.86
CA TYR A 78 -6.35 -29.73 26.39
C TYR A 78 -5.94 -30.25 27.77
N PHE A 79 -6.88 -30.27 28.73
CA PHE A 79 -6.58 -30.68 30.11
C PHE A 79 -6.16 -32.15 30.20
N ILE A 80 -6.82 -33.05 29.46
CA ILE A 80 -6.41 -34.46 29.41
C ILE A 80 -4.96 -34.60 28.96
N ILE A 81 -4.55 -33.86 27.94
CA ILE A 81 -3.16 -33.89 27.43
C ILE A 81 -2.19 -33.27 28.41
N GLN A 82 -2.54 -32.16 29.06
CA GLN A 82 -1.66 -31.55 30.08
C GLN A 82 -1.49 -32.46 31.29
N ASP A 83 -2.57 -33.06 31.79
CA ASP A 83 -2.54 -33.97 32.93
C ASP A 83 -1.72 -35.22 32.61
N LEU A 84 -1.92 -35.78 31.42
CA LEU A 84 -1.13 -36.93 30.96
C LEU A 84 0.36 -36.55 30.81
N ARG A 85 0.66 -35.39 30.23
CA ARG A 85 2.04 -34.90 30.11
C ARG A 85 2.69 -34.76 31.47
N TRP A 86 1.96 -34.22 32.45
CA TRP A 86 2.42 -34.07 33.82
C TRP A 86 2.72 -35.45 34.44
N LEU A 87 1.82 -36.41 34.28
CA LEU A 87 1.98 -37.77 34.79
C LEU A 87 3.20 -38.47 34.17
N VAL A 88 3.35 -38.42 32.85
CA VAL A 88 4.49 -39.00 32.13
C VAL A 88 5.79 -38.35 32.58
N ARG A 89 5.81 -37.02 32.74
CA ARG A 89 6.99 -36.30 33.24
C ARG A 89 7.34 -36.70 34.67
N ALA A 90 6.35 -36.89 35.54
CA ALA A 90 6.56 -37.34 36.91
C ALA A 90 7.15 -38.76 36.95
N MET A 91 6.66 -39.67 36.10
CA MET A 91 7.13 -41.05 36.02
C MET A 91 8.51 -41.19 35.37
N HIS A 92 8.78 -40.46 34.28
CA HIS A 92 10.05 -40.54 33.55
C HIS A 92 11.15 -39.71 34.20
N GLY A 93 10.79 -38.73 35.04
CA GLY A 93 11.73 -37.88 35.77
C GLY A 93 12.69 -37.13 34.84
N GLN A 94 13.99 -37.29 35.07
CA GLN A 94 15.03 -36.65 34.25
C GLN A 94 15.10 -37.15 32.80
N PHE A 95 14.50 -38.31 32.51
CA PHE A 95 14.49 -38.90 31.17
C PHE A 95 13.29 -38.45 30.33
N PHE A 96 12.42 -37.59 30.89
CA PHE A 96 11.33 -37.01 30.13
C PHE A 96 11.86 -36.13 29.00
N SER A 97 11.50 -36.48 27.77
CA SER A 97 11.86 -35.77 26.54
C SER A 97 10.63 -35.08 25.95
N ARG A 98 10.74 -33.77 25.67
CA ARG A 98 9.64 -33.01 25.04
C ARG A 98 9.45 -33.46 23.59
N LEU A 99 10.53 -33.74 22.89
CA LEU A 99 10.51 -34.34 21.56
C LEU A 99 9.74 -35.65 21.54
N ARG A 100 10.03 -36.57 22.46
CA ARG A 100 9.35 -37.87 22.53
C ARG A 100 7.87 -37.73 22.84
N TRP A 101 7.52 -36.82 23.74
CA TRP A 101 6.13 -36.48 24.02
C TRP A 101 5.40 -35.96 22.77
N ARG A 102 6.02 -35.05 22.03
CA ARG A 102 5.47 -34.52 20.77
C ARG A 102 5.35 -35.61 19.71
N LYS A 103 6.38 -36.45 19.55
CA LYS A 103 6.36 -37.60 18.63
C LYS A 103 5.23 -38.55 18.99
N PHE A 104 5.07 -38.89 20.27
CA PHE A 104 3.98 -39.71 20.77
C PHE A 104 2.60 -39.16 20.40
N LEU A 105 2.37 -37.86 20.55
CA LEU A 105 1.08 -37.25 20.17
C LEU A 105 0.84 -37.25 18.65
N ASN A 106 1.90 -37.07 17.86
CA ASN A 106 1.81 -36.93 16.40
C ASN A 106 1.87 -38.27 15.64
N SER A 107 2.46 -39.31 16.22
CA SER A 107 2.62 -40.62 15.58
C SER A 107 1.45 -41.56 15.84
N ARG A 108 0.34 -41.05 16.40
CA ARG A 108 -0.86 -41.84 16.67
C ARG A 108 -1.61 -42.10 15.37
N ASP A 109 -2.32 -43.22 15.30
CA ASP A 109 -3.07 -43.62 14.11
C ASP A 109 -4.08 -42.55 13.66
N VAL A 110 -4.66 -41.85 14.64
CA VAL A 110 -5.53 -40.69 14.38
C VAL A 110 -5.01 -39.50 15.19
N PRO A 111 -4.17 -38.64 14.58
CA PRO A 111 -3.69 -37.43 15.21
C PRO A 111 -4.85 -36.57 15.72
N GLY A 112 -4.80 -36.21 16.99
CA GLY A 112 -5.77 -35.31 17.61
C GLY A 112 -7.00 -35.95 18.24
N ASN A 113 -7.20 -37.26 18.11
CA ASN A 113 -8.17 -38.00 18.93
C ASN A 113 -7.79 -37.96 20.43
N PRO A 114 -8.73 -38.21 21.36
CA PRO A 114 -8.40 -38.40 22.78
C PRO A 114 -7.38 -39.52 22.97
N VAL A 115 -6.43 -39.35 23.89
CA VAL A 115 -5.46 -40.41 24.21
C VAL A 115 -6.20 -41.53 24.94
N THR A 116 -6.10 -42.75 24.43
CA THR A 116 -6.74 -43.93 25.02
C THR A 116 -5.97 -44.42 26.24
N PHE A 117 -6.65 -45.14 27.13
CA PHE A 117 -6.01 -45.72 28.30
C PHE A 117 -4.83 -46.65 27.95
N ALA A 118 -4.97 -47.46 26.89
CA ALA A 118 -3.89 -48.33 26.44
C ALA A 118 -2.63 -47.55 25.99
N GLU A 119 -2.81 -46.43 25.28
CA GLU A 119 -1.71 -45.55 24.88
C GLU A 119 -1.03 -44.91 26.10
N ILE A 120 -1.82 -44.54 27.12
CA ILE A 120 -1.31 -44.01 28.39
C ILE A 120 -0.46 -45.06 29.09
N GLU A 121 -0.95 -46.29 29.25
CA GLU A 121 -0.21 -47.37 29.90
C GLU A 121 1.12 -47.64 29.20
N VAL A 122 1.10 -47.78 27.86
CA VAL A 122 2.32 -47.99 27.07
C VAL A 122 3.31 -46.86 27.29
N MET A 123 2.86 -45.60 27.29
CA MET A 123 3.74 -44.45 27.47
C MET A 123 4.32 -44.37 28.89
N LEU A 124 3.54 -44.71 29.92
CA LEU A 124 4.00 -44.71 31.31
C LEU A 124 4.99 -45.84 31.59
N CYS A 125 4.81 -47.01 30.97
CA CYS A 125 5.68 -48.17 31.15
C CYS A 125 6.96 -48.11 30.30
N ASN A 126 6.96 -47.36 29.20
CA ASN A 126 8.12 -47.22 28.32
C ASN A 126 9.10 -46.13 28.80
N ILE A 127 9.71 -46.34 29.97
CA ILE A 127 10.65 -45.39 30.58
C ILE A 127 11.93 -45.33 29.71
N PRO A 128 12.30 -44.15 29.17
CA PRO A 128 13.48 -44.04 28.31
C PRO A 128 14.77 -44.39 29.03
N SER A 129 15.70 -45.04 28.33
CA SER A 129 17.05 -45.23 28.83
C SER A 129 17.87 -43.93 28.77
N LYS A 130 19.03 -43.92 29.41
CA LYS A 130 19.98 -42.79 29.30
C LYS A 130 20.44 -42.56 27.86
N ALA A 131 20.65 -43.63 27.08
CA ALA A 131 21.07 -43.52 25.69
C ALA A 131 19.98 -42.88 24.83
N ASP A 132 18.73 -43.30 25.04
CA ASP A 132 17.55 -42.74 24.39
C ASP A 132 17.41 -41.23 24.64
N TYR A 133 17.54 -40.82 25.90
CA TYR A 133 17.45 -39.42 26.29
C TYR A 133 18.55 -38.56 25.66
N LEU A 134 19.80 -39.05 25.60
CA LEU A 134 20.90 -38.34 24.95
C LEU A 134 20.70 -38.22 23.43
N SER A 135 20.10 -39.25 22.81
CA SER A 135 19.75 -39.20 21.40
C SER A 135 18.68 -38.14 21.13
N ASP A 136 17.63 -38.09 21.95
CA ASP A 136 16.56 -37.09 21.85
C ASP A 136 17.12 -35.66 22.03
N LEU A 137 18.02 -35.43 22.99
CA LEU A 137 18.66 -34.12 23.19
C LEU A 137 19.48 -33.68 21.97
N ALA A 138 20.22 -34.61 21.36
CA ALA A 138 21.00 -34.32 20.17
C ALA A 138 20.09 -34.01 18.96
N GLU A 139 18.93 -34.67 18.88
CA GLU A 139 17.92 -34.35 17.85
C GLU A 139 17.27 -32.99 18.08
N GLU A 140 16.87 -32.65 19.30
CA GLU A 140 16.33 -31.32 19.64
C GLU A 140 17.33 -30.20 19.33
N GLN A 141 18.63 -30.44 19.54
CA GLN A 141 19.69 -29.49 19.17
C GLN A 141 19.77 -29.31 17.65
N ARG A 142 19.74 -30.39 16.87
CA ARG A 142 19.75 -30.32 15.40
C ARG A 142 18.52 -29.60 14.84
N GLU A 143 17.32 -29.90 15.35
CA GLU A 143 16.10 -29.23 14.94
C GLU A 143 16.17 -27.72 15.23
N LYS A 144 16.72 -27.35 16.39
CA LYS A 144 16.91 -25.94 16.76
C LYS A 144 17.91 -25.23 15.85
N GLU A 145 19.05 -25.84 15.58
CA GLU A 145 20.07 -25.27 14.68
C GLU A 145 19.54 -25.10 13.26
N GLU A 146 18.77 -26.07 12.76
CA GLU A 146 18.11 -25.99 11.47
C GLU A 146 17.06 -24.87 11.43
N TYR A 147 16.23 -24.76 12.47
CA TYR A 147 15.26 -23.67 12.59
C TYR A 147 15.95 -22.30 12.60
N ASP A 148 17.02 -22.15 13.39
CA ASP A 148 17.79 -20.91 13.47
C ASP A 148 18.43 -20.56 12.11
N ARG A 149 18.93 -21.56 11.38
CA ARG A 149 19.46 -21.40 10.02
C ARG A 149 18.38 -20.92 9.05
N LEU A 150 17.21 -21.57 9.02
CA LEU A 150 16.09 -21.18 8.16
C LEU A 150 15.60 -19.76 8.47
N ASN A 151 15.52 -19.41 9.75
CA ASN A 151 15.09 -18.07 10.17
C ASN A 151 16.11 -16.99 9.78
N GLN A 152 17.42 -17.29 9.89
CA GLN A 152 18.47 -16.39 9.40
C GLN A 152 18.43 -16.21 7.88
N GLU A 153 18.20 -17.29 7.12
CA GLU A 153 18.03 -17.22 5.67
C GLU A 153 16.80 -16.41 5.27
N ALA A 154 15.67 -16.59 5.94
CA ALA A 154 14.45 -15.82 5.72
C ALA A 154 14.68 -14.33 5.98
N LEU A 155 15.34 -13.99 7.10
CA LEU A 155 15.68 -12.61 7.44
C LEU A 155 16.63 -11.98 6.41
N LYS A 156 17.56 -12.75 5.86
CA LYS A 156 18.46 -12.28 4.80
C LYS A 156 17.68 -11.98 3.51
N ARG A 157 16.78 -12.87 3.10
CA ARG A 157 15.92 -12.68 1.92
C ARG A 157 15.03 -11.44 2.07
N GLU A 158 14.42 -11.24 3.23
CA GLU A 158 13.59 -10.07 3.51
C GLU A 158 14.40 -8.76 3.42
N LYS A 159 15.64 -8.75 3.92
CA LYS A 159 16.54 -7.59 3.80
C LYS A 159 16.91 -7.30 2.34
N GLU A 160 17.29 -8.32 1.58
CA GLU A 160 17.62 -8.18 0.17
C GLU A 160 16.41 -7.70 -0.67
N GLU A 161 15.19 -8.15 -0.32
CA GLU A 161 13.97 -7.70 -0.98
C GLU A 161 13.66 -6.23 -0.66
N LYS A 162 13.78 -5.83 0.61
CA LYS A 162 13.63 -4.42 1.02
C LYS A 162 14.65 -3.51 0.35
N GLU A 163 15.89 -3.96 0.20
CA GLU A 163 16.95 -3.22 -0.48
C GLU A 163 16.63 -3.04 -1.97
N ARG A 164 16.21 -4.11 -2.66
CA ARG A 164 15.76 -4.03 -4.06
C ARG A 164 14.59 -3.07 -4.24
N LEU A 165 13.61 -3.12 -3.34
CA LEU A 165 12.45 -2.22 -3.39
C LEU A 165 12.87 -0.76 -3.17
N ARG A 166 13.83 -0.51 -2.28
CA ARG A 166 14.38 0.83 -2.07
C ARG A 166 15.11 1.34 -3.31
N GLU A 167 15.97 0.52 -3.91
CA GLU A 167 16.67 0.88 -5.15
C GLU A 167 15.69 1.18 -6.29
N GLN A 168 14.62 0.39 -6.42
CA GLN A 168 13.59 0.62 -7.42
C GLN A 168 12.90 1.97 -7.20
N ARG A 169 12.49 2.27 -5.96
CA ARG A 169 11.87 3.57 -5.61
C ARG A 169 12.81 4.75 -5.89
N GLU A 170 14.09 4.60 -5.57
CA GLU A 170 15.09 5.65 -5.85
C GLU A 170 15.30 5.86 -7.35
N ARG A 171 15.23 4.81 -8.18
CA ARG A 171 15.26 4.94 -9.66
C ARG A 171 14.02 5.62 -10.19
N GLU A 172 12.83 5.20 -9.75
CA GLU A 172 11.55 5.80 -10.15
C GLU A 172 11.49 7.29 -9.78
N GLN A 173 11.97 7.67 -8.59
CA GLN A 173 12.05 9.08 -8.18
C GLN A 173 13.00 9.90 -9.07
N LYS A 174 14.18 9.34 -9.41
CA LYS A 174 15.13 10.02 -10.30
C LYS A 174 14.58 10.20 -11.71
N GLU A 175 13.87 9.20 -12.23
CA GLU A 175 13.22 9.28 -13.53
C GLU A 175 12.11 10.35 -13.53
N GLN A 176 11.28 10.40 -12.48
CA GLN A 176 10.26 11.44 -12.31
C GLN A 176 10.87 12.84 -12.24
N GLU A 177 11.94 13.02 -11.45
CA GLU A 177 12.62 14.31 -11.32
C GLU A 177 13.27 14.75 -12.65
N GLU A 178 13.87 13.82 -13.40
CA GLU A 178 14.42 14.12 -14.72
C GLU A 178 13.33 14.51 -15.72
N GLU A 179 12.20 13.79 -15.72
CA GLU A 179 11.05 14.10 -16.58
C GLU A 179 10.45 15.48 -16.27
N GLU A 180 10.29 15.83 -14.99
CA GLU A 180 9.85 17.17 -14.58
C GLU A 180 10.84 18.26 -15.02
N ARG A 181 12.15 18.03 -14.87
CA ARG A 181 13.18 18.97 -15.34
C ARG A 181 13.20 19.10 -16.87
N ARG A 182 12.81 18.07 -17.62
CA ARG A 182 12.65 18.15 -19.09
C ARG A 182 11.43 18.99 -19.44
N LYS A 183 10.28 18.73 -18.81
CA LYS A 183 9.04 19.52 -18.99
C LYS A 183 9.26 21.01 -18.69
N GLN A 184 9.92 21.32 -17.57
CA GLN A 184 10.24 22.71 -17.21
C GLN A 184 11.11 23.42 -18.26
N ARG A 185 12.11 22.72 -18.82
CA ARG A 185 12.97 23.27 -19.88
C ARG A 185 12.22 23.49 -21.19
N ASP A 186 11.35 22.56 -21.55
CA ASP A 186 10.54 22.67 -22.77
C ASP A 186 9.50 23.80 -22.64
N ASP A 187 8.89 23.96 -21.47
CA ASP A 187 7.94 25.05 -21.20
C ASP A 187 8.65 26.41 -21.16
N GLU A 188 9.83 26.50 -20.55
CA GLU A 188 10.63 27.73 -20.55
C GLU A 188 11.05 28.11 -21.97
N ARG A 189 11.46 27.14 -22.78
CA ARG A 189 11.81 27.36 -24.19
C ARG A 189 10.61 27.88 -24.98
N ARG A 190 9.42 27.27 -24.83
CA ARG A 190 8.19 27.76 -25.49
C ARG A 190 7.85 29.19 -25.08
N ARG A 191 7.94 29.52 -23.79
CA ARG A 191 7.70 30.89 -23.31
C ARG A 191 8.64 31.91 -23.95
N ARG A 192 9.94 31.58 -24.06
CA ARG A 192 10.94 32.46 -24.72
C ARG A 192 10.66 32.62 -26.21
N GLU A 193 10.26 31.54 -26.89
CA GLU A 193 9.89 31.59 -28.31
C GLU A 193 8.64 32.47 -28.53
N GLU A 194 7.60 32.31 -27.70
CA GLU A 194 6.40 33.16 -27.73
C GLU A 194 6.70 34.63 -27.43
N GLU A 195 7.57 34.92 -26.45
CA GLU A 195 7.95 36.29 -26.10
C GLU A 195 8.74 36.97 -27.22
N ASN A 196 9.68 36.24 -27.83
CA ASN A 196 10.43 36.73 -29.00
C ASN A 196 9.50 36.99 -30.20
N GLU A 197 8.53 36.11 -30.47
CA GLU A 197 7.58 36.30 -31.56
C GLU A 197 6.67 37.51 -31.31
N ARG A 198 6.21 37.72 -30.08
CA ARG A 198 5.45 38.93 -29.69
C ARG A 198 6.28 40.20 -29.85
N ALA A 199 7.54 40.18 -29.42
CA ALA A 199 8.45 41.31 -29.57
C ALA A 199 8.72 41.63 -31.04
N GLN A 200 8.89 40.61 -31.90
CA GLN A 200 9.07 40.79 -33.33
C GLN A 200 7.84 41.40 -33.99
N LYS A 201 6.64 40.85 -33.71
CA LYS A 201 5.37 41.40 -34.21
C LYS A 201 5.15 42.85 -33.77
N GLN A 202 5.57 43.21 -32.55
CA GLN A 202 5.49 44.58 -32.07
C GLN A 202 6.43 45.50 -32.85
N ARG A 203 7.69 45.09 -33.07
CA ARG A 203 8.64 45.87 -33.88
C ARG A 203 8.15 46.08 -35.31
N GLU A 204 7.60 45.04 -35.94
CA GLU A 204 7.04 45.15 -37.30
C GLU A 204 5.85 46.11 -37.35
N LYS A 205 4.98 46.12 -36.32
CA LYS A 205 3.88 47.10 -36.20
C LYS A 205 4.40 48.51 -36.01
N ASP A 206 5.37 48.72 -35.12
CA ASP A 206 5.95 50.02 -34.84
C ASP A 206 6.65 50.59 -36.10
N GLU A 207 7.35 49.75 -36.87
CA GLU A 207 7.98 50.14 -38.14
C GLU A 207 6.95 50.47 -39.23
N ALA A 208 5.86 49.70 -39.32
CA ALA A 208 4.78 49.99 -40.26
C ALA A 208 4.04 51.30 -39.91
N GLU A 209 3.83 51.57 -38.61
CA GLU A 209 3.23 52.82 -38.15
C GLU A 209 4.15 54.02 -38.44
N HIS A 210 5.46 53.87 -38.24
CA HIS A 210 6.45 54.90 -38.59
C HIS A 210 6.39 55.23 -40.09
N LYS A 211 6.46 54.20 -40.96
CA LYS A 211 6.37 54.39 -42.42
C LYS A 211 5.06 55.07 -42.85
N ARG A 212 3.95 54.74 -42.18
CA ARG A 212 2.65 55.36 -42.46
C ARG A 212 2.63 56.84 -42.07
N LYS A 213 3.19 57.20 -40.91
CA LYS A 213 3.34 58.59 -40.49
C LYS A 213 4.24 59.38 -41.44
N GLU A 214 5.35 58.81 -41.89
CA GLU A 214 6.22 59.46 -42.88
C GLU A 214 5.49 59.73 -44.21
N LEU A 215 4.71 58.76 -44.70
CA LEU A 215 3.88 58.94 -45.91
C LEU A 215 2.82 60.01 -45.72
N ASP A 216 2.11 60.02 -44.58
CA ASP A 216 1.10 61.03 -44.26
C ASP A 216 1.73 62.44 -44.18
N GLU A 217 2.93 62.57 -43.58
CA GLU A 217 3.68 63.83 -43.53
C GLU A 217 4.16 64.30 -44.92
N GLU A 218 4.60 63.37 -45.77
CA GLU A 218 5.01 63.68 -47.14
C GLU A 218 3.82 64.12 -48.00
N GLU A 219 2.66 63.47 -47.84
CA GLU A 219 1.42 63.86 -48.51
C GLU A 219 0.92 65.23 -48.03
N GLU A 220 1.04 65.54 -46.73
CA GLU A 220 0.69 66.85 -46.18
C GLU A 220 1.64 67.95 -46.69
N ARG A 221 2.94 67.69 -46.79
CA ARG A 221 3.91 68.61 -47.44
C ARG A 221 3.54 68.83 -48.90
N GLY A 222 3.22 67.76 -49.64
CA GLY A 222 2.78 67.85 -51.03
C GLY A 222 1.51 68.68 -51.21
N ARG A 223 0.52 68.56 -50.31
CA ARG A 223 -0.69 69.41 -50.31
C ARG A 223 -0.38 70.87 -50.04
N LYS A 224 0.49 71.17 -49.05
CA LYS A 224 0.91 72.55 -48.74
C LYS A 224 1.65 73.20 -49.90
N GLU A 225 2.55 72.47 -50.56
CA GLU A 225 3.27 72.97 -51.74
C GLU A 225 2.32 73.19 -52.94
N ALA A 226 1.31 72.34 -53.12
CA ALA A 226 0.29 72.50 -54.15
C ALA A 226 -0.61 73.73 -53.88
N GLU A 227 -1.07 73.92 -52.64
CA GLU A 227 -1.82 75.11 -52.23
C GLU A 227 -1.00 76.41 -52.39
N GLU A 228 0.30 76.37 -52.06
CA GLU A 228 1.18 77.52 -52.24
C GLU A 228 1.39 77.86 -53.72
N ARG A 229 1.57 76.85 -54.58
CA ARG A 229 1.60 77.03 -56.05
C ARG A 229 0.31 77.61 -56.58
N GLU A 230 -0.84 77.18 -56.07
CA GLU A 230 -2.14 77.71 -56.48
C GLU A 230 -2.34 79.17 -56.02
N ARG A 231 -1.91 79.52 -54.79
CA ARG A 231 -1.90 80.93 -54.33
C ARG A 231 -1.04 81.81 -55.21
N LEU A 232 0.18 81.38 -55.52
CA LEU A 232 1.09 82.12 -56.40
C LEU A 232 0.54 82.29 -57.83
N ALA A 233 -0.17 81.27 -58.34
CA ALA A 233 -0.84 81.36 -59.64
C ALA A 233 -2.01 82.35 -59.63
N LYS A 234 -2.84 82.36 -58.57
CA LYS A 234 -3.92 83.35 -58.39
C LYS A 234 -3.37 84.77 -58.24
N GLU A 235 -2.28 84.94 -57.50
CA GLU A 235 -1.64 86.25 -57.31
C GLU A 235 -1.04 86.80 -58.61
N LYS A 236 -0.48 85.92 -59.45
CA LYS A 236 -0.01 86.26 -60.80
C LYS A 236 -1.18 86.66 -61.72
N ALA A 237 -2.30 85.95 -61.66
CA ALA A 237 -3.50 86.26 -62.44
C ALA A 237 -4.17 87.59 -62.02
N ASP A 238 -4.16 87.93 -60.73
CA ASP A 238 -4.67 89.22 -60.23
C ASP A 238 -3.72 90.39 -60.55
N ARG A 239 -2.41 90.13 -60.66
CA ARG A 239 -1.44 91.13 -61.12
C ARG A 239 -1.64 91.46 -62.61
N ASP A 240 -1.97 90.48 -63.43
CA ASP A 240 -2.26 90.68 -64.86
C ASP A 240 -3.59 91.43 -65.10
N LYS A 241 -4.59 91.29 -64.21
CA LYS A 241 -5.84 92.08 -64.28
C LYS A 241 -5.66 93.57 -63.97
N ARG A 242 -4.63 93.97 -63.21
CA ARG A 242 -4.38 95.39 -62.90
C ARG A 242 -3.75 96.20 -64.04
N HIS A 243 -3.32 95.55 -65.14
CA HIS A 243 -2.68 96.24 -66.26
C HIS A 243 -3.63 96.71 -67.38
N LEU A 244 -4.96 96.59 -67.22
CA LEU A 244 -5.94 96.96 -68.25
C LEU A 244 -6.86 98.15 -67.90
N VAL A 245 -6.41 99.11 -67.09
CA VAL A 245 -7.12 100.40 -66.94
C VAL A 245 -6.14 101.58 -67.04
N LYS A 246 -5.87 102.00 -68.28
CA LYS A 246 -5.69 103.43 -68.67
C LYS A 246 -7.08 103.93 -69.11
N PRO A 247 -7.40 105.25 -69.24
CA PRO A 247 -6.47 106.34 -69.60
C PRO A 247 -6.81 107.77 -69.10
N ALA A 248 -5.96 108.71 -69.54
CA ALA A 248 -6.28 110.07 -70.01
C ALA A 248 -6.52 111.21 -68.99
N LEU A 249 -5.73 112.28 -69.11
CA LEU A 249 -6.08 113.62 -69.65
C LEU A 249 -4.92 114.57 -69.25
N LYS A 250 -4.12 115.07 -70.21
CA LYS A 250 -4.30 116.25 -71.10
C LYS A 250 -3.93 117.58 -70.43
N GLN A 251 -2.94 118.20 -71.08
CA GLN A 251 -2.66 119.64 -71.28
C GLN A 251 -2.25 120.47 -70.06
#